data_AF-A0A2H9N9B0-F1
#
_entry.id   AF-A0A2H9N9B0-F1
#
_cell.length_a   1.000
_cell.length_b   1.000
_cell.length_c   1.000
_cell.angle_alpha   90.00
_cell.angle_beta   90.00
_cell.angle_gamma   90.00
#
_symmetry.space_group_name_H-M   'P 1'
#
loop_
_entity.id
_entity.type
_entity.pdbx_description
1 polymer ?
#
loop_
_entity_poly.entity_id
_entity_poly.type
_entity_poly.pdbx_seq_one_letter_code
_entity_poly.pdbx_strand_id
1 'polypeptide(L)'
;MLYPNSRVGQKPCYKILFGKLSWIKNFKEPKLITYWLRMTKERIPIPKKTQRRLLVECGHKCSVHLCNEKTALEFHHINGNPSDNRESNLIVLCANHHAMAESGEIDRQACISYKERLKQTKPDETLKEKVEREGISVTPEDSITSAILYLGQKYMIWRYGKPNASIKREITALFILMCLCFAPFFYIVWFLKAQVTITWIYISTAFLILGAVLLIGLVVVVRRRCPNPKCHGYFGIHTIDSKEVDKKVLETRQETRITTIYRNTYQCVYCGYTYTKNEPVTEVISNN
;
A
#
# COMPACT_ATOMS: atom_id res chain seq x y z
N MET A 1 45.76 -12.78 -1.69
CA MET A 1 45.48 -12.94 -0.25
C MET A 1 44.29 -13.86 -0.11
N LEU A 2 44.52 -15.10 0.35
CA LEU A 2 43.53 -16.16 0.50
C LEU A 2 43.25 -16.34 2.00
N TYR A 3 41.97 -16.40 2.37
CA TYR A 3 41.52 -16.73 3.73
C TYR A 3 41.80 -18.21 4.05
N PRO A 4 42.26 -18.54 5.27
CA PRO A 4 42.24 -19.92 5.74
C PRO A 4 40.97 -20.25 6.54
N ASN A 5 40.65 -21.53 6.37
CA ASN A 5 39.45 -22.28 6.67
C ASN A 5 39.31 -22.63 8.17
N SER A 6 38.07 -22.91 8.54
CA SER A 6 37.57 -23.30 9.86
C SER A 6 38.14 -24.62 10.38
N ARG A 7 38.40 -24.70 11.69
CA ARG A 7 38.56 -25.96 12.42
C ARG A 7 37.67 -25.98 13.67
N VAL A 8 36.60 -26.77 13.55
CA VAL A 8 36.07 -27.76 14.50
C VAL A 8 36.47 -27.52 15.98
N GLY A 9 35.61 -26.85 16.73
CA GLY A 9 35.67 -26.80 18.18
C GLY A 9 35.16 -28.10 18.80
N GLN A 10 36.05 -28.82 19.48
CA GLN A 10 35.74 -29.93 20.37
C GLN A 10 34.77 -29.49 21.47
N LYS A 11 33.72 -30.30 21.73
CA LYS A 11 32.84 -30.10 22.88
C LYS A 11 33.55 -30.58 24.16
N PRO A 12 33.61 -29.78 25.24
CA PRO A 12 34.06 -30.30 26.53
C PRO A 12 32.97 -31.20 27.13
N CYS A 13 33.33 -32.45 27.40
CA CYS A 13 32.51 -33.43 28.10
C CYS A 13 32.64 -33.17 29.61
N TYR A 14 31.66 -32.52 30.24
CA TYR A 14 31.62 -32.40 31.70
C TYR A 14 30.96 -33.64 32.30
N LYS A 15 31.79 -34.52 32.86
CA LYS A 15 31.37 -35.55 33.83
C LYS A 15 31.06 -34.82 35.14
N ILE A 16 29.78 -34.64 35.47
CA ILE A 16 29.37 -34.12 36.78
C ILE A 16 29.44 -35.28 37.78
N LEU A 17 30.48 -35.27 38.61
CA LEU A 17 30.50 -36.02 39.87
C LEU A 17 29.58 -35.29 40.86
N PHE A 18 28.53 -35.97 41.30
CA PHE A 18 27.71 -35.53 42.43
C PHE A 18 28.54 -35.63 43.71
N GLY A 19 29.00 -34.48 44.22
CA GLY A 19 29.72 -34.40 45.49
C GLY A 19 29.70 -32.98 46.06
N LYS A 20 28.88 -32.77 47.08
CA LYS A 20 28.86 -31.62 48.02
C LYS A 20 28.53 -30.24 47.45
N LEU A 21 27.23 -29.94 47.42
CA LEU A 21 26.65 -28.61 47.27
C LEU A 21 26.89 -27.75 48.53
N SER A 22 28.08 -27.15 48.68
CA SER A 22 28.31 -26.07 49.66
C SER A 22 28.81 -24.75 49.06
N TRP A 23 28.97 -24.68 47.73
CA TRP A 23 29.59 -23.54 47.04
C TRP A 23 28.60 -22.55 46.38
N ILE A 24 27.29 -22.74 46.52
CA ILE A 24 26.27 -21.90 45.85
C ILE A 24 25.89 -20.63 46.65
N LYS A 25 26.36 -20.47 47.90
CA LYS A 25 25.89 -19.35 48.75
C LYS A 25 26.47 -17.96 48.44
N ASN A 26 27.33 -17.78 47.43
CA ASN A 26 28.04 -16.51 47.20
C ASN A 26 28.09 -15.99 45.76
N PHE A 27 27.17 -16.39 44.87
CA PHE A 27 27.06 -15.72 43.57
C PHE A 27 26.18 -14.47 43.66
N LYS A 28 26.85 -13.31 43.70
CA LYS A 28 26.26 -11.97 43.83
C LYS A 28 25.73 -11.39 42.51
N GLU A 29 25.59 -12.20 41.46
CA GLU A 29 25.12 -11.76 40.14
C GLU A 29 23.91 -12.56 39.65
N PRO A 30 22.67 -12.03 39.78
CA PRO A 30 21.45 -12.74 39.38
C PRO A 30 21.33 -12.97 37.86
N LYS A 31 22.16 -12.32 37.04
CA LYS A 31 22.12 -12.44 35.56
C LYS A 31 22.70 -13.75 35.01
N LEU A 32 23.64 -14.38 35.72
CA LEU A 32 24.25 -15.64 35.25
C LEU A 32 23.33 -16.84 35.52
N ILE A 33 22.59 -16.83 36.62
CA ILE A 33 21.66 -17.92 36.99
C ILE A 33 20.50 -18.01 35.98
N THR A 34 19.97 -16.87 35.53
CA THR A 34 18.91 -16.85 34.50
C THR A 34 19.43 -17.33 33.13
N TYR A 35 20.69 -17.05 32.80
CA TYR A 35 21.33 -17.52 31.57
C TYR A 35 21.50 -19.06 31.55
N TRP A 36 21.93 -19.65 32.67
CA TRP A 36 22.08 -21.11 32.80
C TRP A 36 20.73 -21.86 32.80
N LEU A 37 19.69 -21.29 33.41
CA LEU A 37 18.32 -21.86 33.35
C LEU A 37 17.70 -21.77 31.95
N ARG A 38 18.12 -20.82 31.11
CA ARG A 38 17.69 -20.73 29.70
C ARG A 38 18.29 -21.84 28.83
N MET A 39 19.49 -22.33 29.17
CA MET A 39 20.24 -23.32 28.36
C MET A 39 19.79 -24.78 28.50
N THR A 40 18.85 -25.10 29.40
CA THR A 40 18.41 -26.50 29.63
C THR A 40 17.00 -26.81 29.13
N LYS A 41 16.31 -25.85 28.48
CA LYS A 41 15.01 -26.13 27.86
C LYS A 41 15.21 -26.84 26.53
N GLU A 42 14.81 -28.10 26.49
CA GLU A 42 14.85 -28.92 25.28
C GLU A 42 14.01 -28.26 24.17
N ARG A 43 14.67 -27.88 23.08
CA ARG A 43 14.02 -27.24 21.93
C ARG A 43 13.30 -28.30 21.11
N ILE A 44 11.98 -28.34 21.25
CA ILE A 44 11.14 -29.23 20.46
C ILE A 44 11.08 -28.68 19.03
N PRO A 45 11.38 -29.48 17.99
CA PRO A 45 11.31 -29.02 16.62
C PRO A 45 9.89 -28.57 16.27
N ILE A 46 9.75 -27.39 15.65
CA ILE A 46 8.45 -26.86 15.23
C ILE A 46 7.90 -27.76 14.10
N PRO A 47 6.66 -28.27 14.22
CA PRO A 47 6.06 -29.11 13.17
C PRO A 47 6.06 -28.42 11.80
N LYS A 48 6.35 -29.16 10.73
CA LYS A 48 6.43 -28.61 9.36
C LYS A 48 5.12 -27.94 8.90
N LYS A 49 3.97 -28.46 9.33
CA LYS A 49 2.65 -27.87 9.07
C LYS A 49 2.53 -26.47 9.69
N THR A 50 2.97 -26.32 10.93
CA THR A 50 3.01 -25.04 11.65
C THR A 50 3.97 -24.06 10.98
N GLN A 51 5.18 -24.51 10.63
CA GLN A 51 6.16 -23.69 9.88
C GLN A 51 5.55 -23.14 8.58
N ARG A 52 4.89 -24.00 7.80
CA ARG A 52 4.24 -23.59 6.54
C ARG A 52 3.15 -22.56 6.76
N ARG A 53 2.29 -22.74 7.76
CA ARG A 53 1.20 -21.78 8.08
C ARG A 53 1.75 -20.42 8.44
N LEU A 54 2.78 -20.38 9.29
CA LEU A 54 3.43 -19.14 9.70
C LEU A 54 4.08 -18.41 8.53
N LEU A 55 4.71 -19.13 7.60
CA LEU A 55 5.29 -18.54 6.39
C LEU A 55 4.22 -18.00 5.44
N VAL A 56 3.08 -18.68 5.30
CA VAL A 56 1.96 -18.19 4.48
C VAL A 56 1.32 -16.96 5.13
N GLU A 57 1.12 -16.99 6.45
CA GLU A 57 0.55 -15.88 7.23
C GLU A 57 1.38 -14.59 7.08
N CYS A 58 2.71 -14.67 7.08
CA CYS A 58 3.56 -13.51 6.87
C CYS A 58 3.81 -13.18 5.39
N GLY A 59 3.29 -13.96 4.43
CA GLY A 59 3.55 -13.77 3.01
C GLY A 59 5.01 -14.01 2.61
N HIS A 60 5.68 -14.98 3.25
CA HIS A 60 7.09 -15.33 3.04
C HIS A 60 8.07 -14.15 3.23
N LYS A 61 7.78 -13.27 4.18
CA LYS A 61 8.65 -12.15 4.57
C LYS A 61 8.70 -11.97 6.09
N CYS A 62 9.58 -11.10 6.56
CA CYS A 62 9.62 -10.69 7.96
C CYS A 62 8.27 -10.11 8.42
N SER A 63 7.88 -10.40 9.66
CA SER A 63 6.62 -9.93 10.25
C SER A 63 6.69 -8.48 10.78
N VAL A 64 7.88 -7.88 10.87
CA VAL A 64 8.06 -6.49 11.32
C VAL A 64 7.56 -5.53 10.24
N HIS A 65 6.80 -4.51 10.65
CA HIS A 65 6.26 -3.51 9.73
C HIS A 65 7.37 -2.81 8.95
N LEU A 66 7.19 -2.65 7.62
CA LEU A 66 8.12 -2.03 6.68
C LEU A 66 9.39 -2.86 6.39
N CYS A 67 9.59 -3.99 7.08
CA CYS A 67 10.63 -4.93 6.69
C CYS A 67 10.13 -5.80 5.53
N ASN A 68 10.80 -5.70 4.38
CA ASN A 68 10.49 -6.49 3.19
C ASN A 68 11.50 -7.63 2.96
N GLU A 69 12.29 -7.99 3.98
CA GLU A 69 13.25 -9.07 3.89
C GLU A 69 12.54 -10.42 3.70
N LYS A 70 13.02 -11.19 2.72
CA LYS A 70 12.45 -12.50 2.33
C LYS A 70 13.44 -13.65 2.53
N THR A 71 14.69 -13.33 2.83
CA THR A 71 15.75 -14.31 3.06
C THR A 71 16.07 -14.43 4.54
N ALA A 72 16.72 -15.54 4.93
CA ALA A 72 17.15 -15.80 6.31
C ALA A 72 16.03 -15.60 7.36
N LEU A 73 14.86 -16.22 7.11
CA LEU A 73 13.72 -16.17 8.02
C LEU A 73 13.85 -17.21 9.12
N GLU A 74 13.60 -16.78 10.36
CA GLU A 74 13.70 -17.55 11.58
C GLU A 74 12.38 -17.50 12.37
N PHE A 75 12.08 -18.57 13.11
CA PHE A 75 10.88 -18.66 13.95
C PHE A 75 11.23 -18.28 15.38
N HIS A 76 10.63 -17.18 15.85
CA HIS A 76 10.81 -16.65 17.21
C HIS A 76 9.62 -17.02 18.11
N HIS A 77 9.91 -17.51 19.31
CA HIS A 77 8.92 -17.79 20.35
C HIS A 77 8.65 -16.53 21.18
N ILE A 78 7.45 -15.95 21.04
CA ILE A 78 7.05 -14.68 21.68
C ILE A 78 7.14 -14.73 23.21
N ASN A 79 6.85 -15.90 23.83
CA ASN A 79 6.98 -16.09 25.28
C ASN A 79 8.37 -16.55 25.74
N GLY A 80 9.34 -16.69 24.83
CA GLY A 80 10.68 -17.20 25.12
C GLY A 80 10.73 -18.68 25.55
N ASN A 81 9.63 -19.42 25.44
CA ASN A 81 9.59 -20.85 25.75
C ASN A 81 9.76 -21.70 24.48
N PRO A 82 10.94 -22.31 24.25
CA PRO A 82 11.24 -23.04 23.01
C PRO A 82 10.43 -24.33 22.83
N SER A 83 9.72 -24.79 23.87
CA SER A 83 8.87 -25.97 23.82
C SER A 83 7.41 -25.64 23.45
N ASP A 84 7.01 -24.36 23.44
CA ASP A 84 5.64 -23.91 23.14
C ASP A 84 5.48 -23.56 21.66
N ASN A 85 5.20 -24.58 20.84
CA ASN A 85 5.07 -24.46 19.39
C ASN A 85 3.66 -24.06 18.91
N ARG A 86 2.85 -23.42 19.75
CA ARG A 86 1.53 -22.89 19.34
C ARG A 86 1.72 -21.76 18.32
N GLU A 87 0.88 -21.74 17.28
CA GLU A 87 0.91 -20.71 16.22
C GLU A 87 0.79 -19.28 16.79
N SER A 88 -0.01 -19.10 17.85
CA SER A 88 -0.17 -17.82 18.55
C SER A 88 1.07 -17.35 19.29
N ASN A 89 2.01 -18.25 19.57
CA ASN A 89 3.26 -17.97 20.27
C ASN A 89 4.46 -17.86 19.33
N LEU A 90 4.26 -18.08 18.03
CA LEU A 90 5.34 -18.07 17.03
C LEU A 90 5.16 -16.90 16.06
N ILE A 91 6.27 -16.22 15.79
CA ILE A 91 6.37 -15.15 14.78
C ILE A 91 7.57 -15.38 13.87
N VAL A 92 7.46 -14.97 12.60
CA VAL A 92 8.52 -15.13 11.59
C VAL A 92 9.28 -13.82 11.45
N LEU A 93 10.57 -13.83 11.71
CA LEU A 93 11.44 -12.65 11.65
C LEU A 93 12.63 -12.93 10.73
N CYS A 94 13.21 -11.90 10.10
CA CYS A 94 14.52 -12.05 9.48
C CYS A 94 15.62 -12.10 10.55
N ALA A 95 16.82 -12.59 10.21
CA ALA A 95 17.94 -12.70 11.14
C ALA A 95 18.21 -11.43 11.97
N ASN A 96 18.12 -10.24 11.37
CA ASN A 96 18.33 -8.96 12.08
C ASN A 96 17.27 -8.73 13.16
N HIS A 97 15.98 -8.80 12.80
CA HIS A 97 14.90 -8.58 13.75
C HIS A 97 14.76 -9.73 14.76
N HIS A 98 15.17 -10.95 14.39
CA HIS A 98 15.27 -12.07 15.32
C HIS A 98 16.32 -11.77 16.40
N ALA A 99 17.50 -11.27 16.02
CA ALA A 99 18.53 -10.87 16.97
C ALA A 99 18.06 -9.73 17.89
N MET A 100 17.35 -8.73 17.35
CA MET A 100 16.76 -7.64 18.15
C MET A 100 15.67 -8.12 19.12
N ALA A 101 14.87 -9.11 18.73
CA ALA A 101 13.88 -9.72 19.62
C ALA A 101 14.54 -10.57 20.72
N GLU A 102 15.64 -11.26 20.38
CA GLU A 102 16.42 -12.04 21.34
C GLU A 102 17.16 -11.14 22.35
N SER A 103 17.66 -9.97 21.92
CA SER A 103 18.31 -8.97 22.79
C SER A 103 17.31 -8.15 23.62
N GLY A 104 16.02 -8.20 23.28
CA GLY A 104 14.96 -7.45 23.95
C GLY A 104 14.78 -6.01 23.45
N GLU A 105 15.46 -5.62 22.37
CA GLU A 105 15.21 -4.35 21.67
C GLU A 105 13.82 -4.32 21.02
N ILE A 106 13.37 -5.47 20.52
CA ILE A 106 11.96 -5.70 20.17
C ILE A 106 11.34 -6.44 21.34
N ASP A 107 10.48 -5.75 22.06
CA ASP A 107 9.82 -6.32 23.22
C ASP A 107 8.72 -7.32 22.82
N ARG A 108 8.28 -8.10 23.82
CA ARG A 108 7.24 -9.10 23.64
C ARG A 108 5.94 -8.49 23.12
N GLN A 109 5.59 -7.27 23.56
CA GLN A 109 4.36 -6.61 23.15
C GLN A 109 4.41 -6.16 21.69
N ALA A 110 5.56 -5.71 21.19
CA ALA A 110 5.76 -5.43 19.77
C ALA A 110 5.60 -6.70 18.93
N CYS A 111 6.19 -7.83 19.36
CA CYS A 111 5.99 -9.12 18.70
C CYS A 111 4.51 -9.53 18.60
N ILE A 112 3.75 -9.36 19.68
CA ILE A 112 2.29 -9.61 19.67
C ILE A 112 1.60 -8.68 18.67
N SER A 113 1.92 -7.38 18.71
CA SER A 113 1.34 -6.38 17.81
C SER A 113 1.65 -6.66 16.33
N TYR A 114 2.87 -7.12 16.01
CA TYR A 114 3.22 -7.55 14.65
C TYR A 114 2.37 -8.74 14.20
N LYS A 115 2.20 -9.74 15.08
CA LYS A 115 1.38 -10.93 14.81
C LYS A 115 -0.09 -10.58 14.56
N GLU A 116 -0.65 -9.67 15.35
CA GLU A 116 -2.03 -9.22 15.21
C GLU A 116 -2.28 -8.50 13.88
N ARG A 117 -1.34 -7.65 13.45
CA ARG A 117 -1.43 -6.98 12.14
C ARG A 117 -1.47 -7.96 10.98
N LEU A 118 -0.74 -9.07 11.06
CA LEU A 118 -0.76 -10.10 10.01
C LEU A 118 -2.16 -10.76 9.86
N LYS A 119 -2.90 -10.89 10.96
CA LYS A 119 -4.28 -11.41 10.92
C LYS A 119 -5.26 -10.43 10.27
N GLN A 120 -4.98 -9.14 10.35
CA GLN A 120 -5.78 -8.08 9.72
C GLN A 120 -5.48 -8.00 8.22
N THR A 121 -4.25 -8.26 7.80
CA THR A 121 -3.86 -8.42 6.39
C THR A 121 -4.22 -9.81 5.88
N LYS A 122 -5.51 -10.16 5.87
CA LYS A 122 -5.97 -11.29 5.04
C LYS A 122 -5.63 -10.99 3.57
N PRO A 123 -5.36 -12.02 2.74
CA PRO A 123 -5.15 -11.84 1.31
C PRO A 123 -6.35 -11.09 0.74
N ASP A 124 -6.08 -9.92 0.13
CA ASP A 124 -7.04 -8.95 -0.42
C ASP A 124 -8.50 -9.35 -0.21
N GLU A 125 -9.05 -8.95 0.94
CA GLU A 125 -10.50 -8.91 1.08
C GLU A 125 -11.02 -8.12 -0.12
N THR A 126 -11.87 -8.77 -0.92
CA THR A 126 -12.28 -8.18 -2.18
C THR A 126 -13.00 -6.87 -1.87
N LEU A 127 -12.80 -5.85 -2.70
CA LEU A 127 -13.48 -4.56 -2.51
C LEU A 127 -15.00 -4.73 -2.34
N LYS A 128 -15.55 -5.80 -2.93
CA LYS A 128 -16.93 -6.26 -2.77
C LYS A 128 -17.28 -6.57 -1.31
N GLU A 129 -16.50 -7.39 -0.63
CA GLU A 129 -16.71 -7.75 0.78
C GLU A 129 -16.54 -6.54 1.71
N LYS A 130 -15.65 -5.59 1.36
CA LYS A 130 -15.49 -4.34 2.11
C LYS A 130 -16.70 -3.41 2.00
N VAL A 131 -17.24 -3.24 0.80
CA VAL A 131 -18.44 -2.43 0.55
C VAL A 131 -19.68 -3.04 1.21
N GLU A 132 -19.83 -4.37 1.16
CA GLU A 132 -20.93 -5.07 1.82
C GLU A 132 -20.87 -4.96 3.35
N ARG A 133 -19.66 -4.98 3.95
CA ARG A 133 -19.47 -4.83 5.40
C ARG A 133 -19.68 -3.41 5.91
N GLU A 134 -19.23 -2.40 5.16
CA GLU A 134 -19.32 -0.99 5.58
C GLU A 134 -20.73 -0.40 5.37
N GLY A 135 -21.67 -1.18 4.80
CA GLY A 135 -23.07 -0.78 4.71
C GLY A 135 -23.28 0.50 3.92
N ILE A 136 -22.37 0.83 3.01
CA ILE A 136 -22.46 2.04 2.20
C ILE A 136 -23.53 1.79 1.13
N SER A 137 -24.79 2.08 1.48
CA SER A 137 -25.85 2.24 0.50
C SER A 137 -25.53 3.47 -0.33
N VAL A 138 -24.81 3.28 -1.44
CA VAL A 138 -24.72 4.30 -2.48
C VAL A 138 -26.11 4.35 -3.12
N THR A 139 -27.02 5.16 -2.60
CA THR A 139 -28.29 5.47 -3.26
C THR A 139 -28.00 6.52 -4.32
N PRO A 140 -28.02 6.16 -5.62
CA PRO A 140 -27.89 7.14 -6.66
C PRO A 140 -29.29 7.55 -7.08
N GLU A 141 -29.58 8.84 -7.03
CA GLU A 141 -30.90 9.35 -7.41
C GLU A 141 -31.24 9.13 -8.90
N ASP A 142 -30.30 8.64 -9.72
CA ASP A 142 -30.57 8.05 -11.04
C ASP A 142 -29.74 6.78 -11.30
N SER A 143 -30.43 5.68 -11.64
CA SER A 143 -29.81 4.35 -11.85
C SER A 143 -28.87 4.30 -13.05
N ILE A 144 -29.11 5.15 -14.05
CA ILE A 144 -28.33 5.19 -15.29
C ILE A 144 -27.01 5.94 -15.05
N THR A 145 -27.07 7.10 -14.40
CA THR A 145 -25.90 7.96 -14.14
C THR A 145 -24.87 7.24 -13.28
N SER A 146 -25.33 6.50 -12.28
CA SER A 146 -24.49 5.72 -11.38
C SER A 146 -23.91 4.46 -12.02
N ALA A 147 -24.66 3.76 -12.88
CA ALA A 147 -24.14 2.66 -13.67
C ALA A 147 -23.05 3.13 -14.67
N ILE A 148 -23.25 4.28 -15.32
CA ILE A 148 -22.26 4.87 -16.25
C ILE A 148 -21.00 5.28 -15.49
N LEU A 149 -21.13 5.94 -14.33
CA LEU A 149 -19.99 6.34 -13.52
C LEU A 149 -19.26 5.13 -12.93
N TYR A 150 -19.97 4.10 -12.49
CA TYR A 150 -19.39 2.86 -11.97
C TYR A 150 -18.64 2.08 -13.05
N LEU A 151 -19.26 1.87 -14.22
CA LEU A 151 -18.63 1.17 -15.34
C LEU A 151 -17.44 1.96 -15.89
N GLY A 152 -17.57 3.30 -15.98
CA GLY A 152 -16.47 4.19 -16.36
C GLY A 152 -15.31 4.12 -15.38
N GLN A 153 -15.59 4.17 -14.07
CA GLN A 153 -14.56 4.07 -13.04
C GLN A 153 -13.89 2.70 -13.03
N LYS A 154 -14.66 1.61 -13.17
CA LYS A 154 -14.15 0.24 -13.19
C LYS A 154 -13.32 -0.04 -14.44
N TYR A 155 -13.76 0.41 -15.60
CA TYR A 155 -12.99 0.35 -16.84
C TYR A 155 -11.69 1.14 -16.72
N MET A 156 -11.75 2.36 -16.16
CA MET A 156 -10.58 3.20 -15.96
C MET A 156 -9.57 2.60 -14.98
N ILE A 157 -10.02 2.00 -13.88
CA ILE A 157 -9.14 1.32 -12.92
C ILE A 157 -8.54 0.05 -13.53
N TRP A 158 -9.36 -0.76 -14.21
CA TRP A 158 -8.91 -2.00 -14.85
C TRP A 158 -7.89 -1.74 -15.96
N ARG A 159 -8.08 -0.67 -16.73
CA ARG A 159 -7.23 -0.33 -17.88
C ARG A 159 -6.02 0.52 -17.49
N TYR A 160 -6.13 1.39 -16.47
CA TYR A 160 -5.16 2.45 -16.19
C TYR A 160 -4.75 2.62 -14.71
N GLY A 161 -5.31 1.86 -13.76
CA GLY A 161 -5.03 2.02 -12.33
C GLY A 161 -5.82 3.18 -11.66
N LYS A 162 -5.56 3.44 -10.37
CA LYS A 162 -6.31 4.46 -9.58
C LYS A 162 -6.07 5.87 -10.14
N PRO A 163 -7.12 6.63 -10.50
CA PRO A 163 -6.97 7.99 -11.01
C PRO A 163 -6.56 8.99 -9.90
N ASN A 164 -5.48 9.74 -10.11
CA ASN A 164 -5.09 10.86 -9.25
C ASN A 164 -6.05 12.06 -9.40
N ALA A 165 -6.15 12.89 -8.35
CA ALA A 165 -7.09 14.03 -8.23
C ALA A 165 -7.04 15.06 -9.38
N SER A 166 -5.96 15.09 -10.17
CA SER A 166 -5.82 15.95 -11.36
C SER A 166 -6.90 15.70 -12.43
N ILE A 167 -7.52 14.52 -12.47
CA ILE A 167 -8.51 14.16 -13.48
C ILE A 167 -9.82 14.98 -13.33
N LYS A 168 -10.17 15.43 -12.12
CA LYS A 168 -11.39 16.23 -11.91
C LYS A 168 -11.36 17.56 -12.68
N ARG A 169 -10.23 18.26 -12.71
CA ARG A 169 -10.08 19.54 -13.44
C ARG A 169 -10.18 19.35 -14.95
N GLU A 170 -9.72 18.21 -15.46
CA GLU A 170 -9.77 17.91 -16.89
C GLU A 170 -11.19 17.56 -17.35
N ILE A 171 -11.95 16.83 -16.53
CA ILE A 171 -13.37 16.57 -16.78
C ILE A 171 -14.17 17.89 -16.78
N THR A 172 -13.90 18.80 -15.84
CA THR A 172 -14.54 20.12 -15.81
C THR A 172 -14.24 20.94 -17.07
N ALA A 173 -12.99 20.94 -17.57
CA ALA A 173 -12.62 21.66 -18.78
C ALA A 173 -13.32 21.11 -20.03
N LEU A 174 -13.46 19.78 -20.13
CA LEU A 174 -14.23 19.13 -21.21
C LEU A 174 -15.71 19.52 -21.15
N PHE A 175 -16.28 19.60 -19.95
CA PHE A 175 -17.68 20.00 -19.77
C PHE A 175 -17.91 21.47 -20.18
N ILE A 176 -17.01 22.39 -19.83
CA ILE A 176 -17.09 23.79 -20.26
C ILE A 176 -16.99 23.91 -21.78
N LEU A 177 -16.05 23.20 -22.42
CA LEU A 177 -15.91 23.20 -23.87
C LEU A 177 -17.17 22.68 -24.55
N MET A 178 -17.75 21.61 -24.02
CA MET A 178 -19.04 21.08 -24.44
C MET A 178 -20.10 22.20 -24.40
N CYS A 179 -20.30 22.85 -23.25
CA CYS A 179 -21.26 23.95 -23.10
C CYS A 179 -21.04 25.11 -24.09
N LEU A 180 -19.79 25.50 -24.37
CA LEU A 180 -19.46 26.55 -25.34
C LEU A 180 -19.81 26.15 -26.77
N CYS A 181 -19.63 24.88 -27.13
CA CYS A 181 -20.09 24.36 -28.42
C CYS A 181 -21.63 24.29 -28.51
N PHE A 182 -22.34 24.17 -27.37
CA PHE A 182 -23.80 24.06 -27.33
C PHE A 182 -24.57 25.38 -27.28
N ALA A 183 -24.00 26.41 -26.65
CA ALA A 183 -24.65 27.70 -26.52
C ALA A 183 -25.14 28.29 -27.87
N PRO A 184 -24.38 28.19 -28.99
CA PRO A 184 -24.83 28.68 -30.29
C PRO A 184 -26.02 27.88 -30.85
N PHE A 185 -26.05 26.56 -30.65
CA PHE A 185 -27.15 25.71 -31.13
C PHE A 185 -28.45 26.05 -30.41
N PHE A 186 -28.42 26.15 -29.09
CA PHE A 186 -29.59 26.56 -28.29
C PHE A 186 -30.02 27.99 -28.61
N TYR A 187 -29.08 28.91 -28.83
CA TYR A 187 -29.38 30.28 -29.24
C TYR A 187 -30.09 30.34 -30.59
N ILE A 188 -29.63 29.60 -31.60
CA ILE A 188 -30.24 29.56 -32.93
C ILE A 188 -31.66 28.96 -32.87
N VAL A 189 -31.85 27.86 -32.13
CA VAL A 189 -33.17 27.23 -31.94
C VAL A 189 -34.15 28.19 -31.26
N TRP A 190 -33.69 28.89 -30.22
CA TRP A 190 -34.50 29.89 -29.53
C TRP A 190 -34.84 31.07 -30.45
N PHE A 191 -33.84 31.65 -31.11
CA PHE A 191 -33.98 32.93 -31.82
C PHE A 191 -34.76 32.81 -33.13
N LEU A 192 -34.57 31.71 -33.88
CA LEU A 192 -35.19 31.56 -35.20
C LEU A 192 -36.68 31.20 -35.17
N LYS A 193 -37.28 30.94 -33.98
CA LYS A 193 -38.66 30.42 -33.85
C LYS A 193 -38.98 29.31 -34.87
N ALA A 194 -37.96 28.56 -35.27
CA ALA A 194 -38.11 27.58 -36.32
C ALA A 194 -39.04 26.48 -35.80
N GLN A 195 -39.95 26.00 -36.64
CA GLN A 195 -40.73 24.80 -36.38
C GLN A 195 -39.76 23.61 -36.37
N VAL A 196 -39.09 23.40 -35.25
CA VAL A 196 -38.14 22.30 -35.06
C VAL A 196 -38.96 21.02 -35.03
N THR A 197 -38.89 20.25 -36.11
CA THR A 197 -39.45 18.91 -36.11
C THR A 197 -38.58 18.00 -35.23
N ILE A 198 -39.22 17.01 -34.59
CA ILE A 198 -38.57 16.04 -33.69
C ILE A 198 -37.33 15.39 -34.35
N THR A 199 -37.34 15.21 -35.68
CA THR A 199 -36.21 14.67 -36.44
C THR A 199 -34.94 15.51 -36.36
N TRP A 200 -35.03 16.84 -36.37
CA TRP A 200 -33.86 17.72 -36.24
C TRP A 200 -33.23 17.66 -34.86
N ILE A 201 -34.04 17.43 -33.82
CA ILE A 201 -33.56 17.23 -32.45
C ILE A 201 -32.71 15.96 -32.39
N TYR A 202 -33.22 14.83 -32.88
CA TYR A 202 -32.47 13.57 -32.88
C TYR A 202 -31.16 13.63 -33.67
N ILE A 203 -31.17 14.26 -34.84
CA ILE A 203 -29.95 14.43 -35.66
C ILE A 203 -28.93 15.26 -34.89
N SER A 204 -29.34 16.39 -34.30
CA SER A 204 -28.44 17.24 -33.52
C SER A 204 -27.87 16.49 -32.32
N THR A 205 -28.70 15.78 -31.55
CA THR A 205 -28.26 14.99 -30.39
C THR A 205 -27.28 13.86 -30.78
N ALA A 206 -27.47 13.23 -31.94
CA ALA A 206 -26.55 12.18 -32.41
C ALA A 206 -25.16 12.73 -32.75
N PHE A 207 -25.09 13.85 -33.48
CA PHE A 207 -23.81 14.54 -33.76
C PHE A 207 -23.14 15.04 -32.48
N LEU A 208 -23.94 15.39 -31.48
CA LEU A 208 -23.51 15.79 -30.14
C LEU A 208 -22.71 14.70 -29.43
N ILE A 209 -23.31 13.51 -29.34
CA ILE A 209 -22.72 12.36 -28.68
C ILE A 209 -21.44 11.95 -29.43
N LEU A 210 -21.49 11.91 -30.77
CA LEU A 210 -20.34 11.55 -31.58
C LEU A 210 -19.18 12.55 -31.42
N GLY A 211 -19.48 13.85 -31.46
CA GLY A 211 -18.51 14.92 -31.26
C GLY A 211 -17.85 14.87 -29.89
N ALA A 212 -18.64 14.65 -28.83
CA ALA A 212 -18.13 14.50 -27.47
C ALA A 212 -17.21 13.27 -27.33
N VAL A 213 -17.59 12.12 -27.89
CA VAL A 213 -16.77 10.90 -27.88
C VAL A 213 -15.44 11.11 -28.61
N LEU A 214 -15.46 11.76 -29.77
CA LEU A 214 -14.26 12.07 -30.55
C LEU A 214 -13.34 13.06 -29.81
N LEU A 215 -13.89 14.11 -29.20
CA LEU A 215 -13.12 15.07 -28.40
C LEU A 215 -12.49 14.43 -27.18
N ILE A 216 -13.23 13.59 -26.45
CA ILE A 216 -12.70 12.82 -25.32
C ILE A 216 -11.57 11.91 -25.80
N GLY A 217 -11.78 11.16 -26.90
CA GLY A 217 -10.77 10.31 -27.50
C GLY A 217 -9.51 11.09 -27.87
N LEU A 218 -9.65 12.23 -28.55
CA LEU A 218 -8.55 13.09 -28.96
C LEU A 218 -7.75 13.64 -27.77
N VAL A 219 -8.44 14.16 -26.75
CA VAL A 219 -7.78 14.71 -25.54
C VAL A 219 -7.03 13.63 -24.79
N VAL A 220 -7.62 12.43 -24.65
CA VAL A 220 -6.98 11.28 -24.02
C VAL A 220 -5.74 10.83 -24.81
N VAL A 221 -5.81 10.81 -26.14
CA VAL A 221 -4.70 10.39 -27.02
C VAL A 221 -3.56 11.42 -27.04
N VAL A 222 -3.88 12.71 -27.14
CA VAL A 222 -2.87 13.77 -27.31
C VAL A 222 -2.12 14.05 -26.00
N ARG A 223 -2.80 14.04 -24.84
CA ARG A 223 -2.17 14.40 -23.55
C ARG A 223 -1.33 13.30 -22.90
N ARG A 224 -1.26 12.13 -23.52
CA ARG A 224 -0.68 10.92 -22.93
C ARG A 224 0.54 10.40 -23.70
N ARG A 225 1.29 11.27 -24.37
CA ARG A 225 2.62 10.91 -24.87
C ARG A 225 3.63 10.86 -23.75
N CYS A 226 4.49 9.86 -23.78
CA CYS A 226 5.68 9.82 -22.95
C CYS A 226 6.49 11.12 -23.17
N PRO A 227 7.04 11.75 -22.12
CA PRO A 227 7.91 12.93 -22.29
C PRO A 227 9.21 12.62 -23.05
N ASN A 228 9.59 11.34 -23.15
CA ASN A 228 10.73 10.92 -23.94
C ASN A 228 10.39 11.01 -25.44
N PRO A 229 11.07 11.87 -26.23
CA PRO A 229 10.77 12.06 -27.65
C PRO A 229 11.00 10.80 -28.51
N LYS A 230 11.81 9.85 -28.02
CA LYS A 230 12.05 8.55 -28.68
C LYS A 230 10.97 7.51 -28.36
N CYS A 231 10.10 7.78 -27.40
CA CYS A 231 9.04 6.86 -26.99
C CYS A 231 7.70 7.32 -27.56
N HIS A 232 7.17 6.55 -28.51
CA HIS A 232 5.85 6.79 -29.10
C HIS A 232 4.71 6.07 -28.34
N GLY A 233 5.01 5.46 -27.19
CA GLY A 233 4.04 4.73 -26.38
C GLY A 233 3.03 5.63 -25.66
N TYR A 234 1.77 5.19 -25.60
CA TYR A 234 0.68 5.88 -24.89
C TYR A 234 0.68 5.51 -23.39
N PHE A 235 0.76 6.54 -22.55
CA PHE A 235 0.90 6.58 -21.09
C PHE A 235 0.30 5.38 -20.30
N GLY A 236 1.17 4.46 -19.91
CA GLY A 236 1.07 3.77 -18.63
C GLY A 236 2.15 4.38 -17.74
N ILE A 237 1.77 5.03 -16.64
CA ILE A 237 2.70 5.57 -15.67
C ILE A 237 2.51 4.88 -14.35
N HIS A 238 3.61 4.34 -13.85
CA HIS A 238 3.69 3.82 -12.50
C HIS A 238 4.42 4.85 -11.62
N THR A 239 3.81 5.24 -10.50
CA THR A 239 4.49 6.03 -9.47
C THR A 239 5.44 5.09 -8.73
N ILE A 240 6.74 5.35 -8.79
CA ILE A 240 7.76 4.50 -8.12
C ILE A 240 8.06 5.03 -6.72
N ASP A 241 8.15 6.36 -6.59
CA ASP A 241 8.60 7.01 -5.38
C ASP A 241 7.83 8.31 -5.18
N SER A 242 7.48 8.60 -3.94
CA SER A 242 6.80 9.82 -3.51
C SER A 242 7.47 10.29 -2.24
N LYS A 243 8.13 11.45 -2.31
CA LYS A 243 8.82 12.05 -1.18
C LYS A 243 8.24 13.41 -0.88
N GLU A 244 7.88 13.66 0.38
CA GLU A 244 7.54 15.00 0.85
C GLU A 244 8.80 15.89 0.76
N VAL A 245 8.68 17.07 0.17
CA VAL A 245 9.80 18.00 -0.03
C VAL A 245 9.61 19.30 0.72
N ASP A 246 8.37 19.79 0.80
CA ASP A 246 8.06 21.06 1.44
C ASP A 246 6.65 21.02 2.02
N LYS A 247 6.42 21.80 3.08
CA LYS A 247 5.13 21.92 3.75
C LYS A 247 4.88 23.37 4.12
N LYS A 248 3.87 23.96 3.49
CA LYS A 248 3.44 25.35 3.74
C LYS A 248 2.16 25.34 4.55
N VAL A 249 2.19 25.96 5.72
CA VAL A 249 1.01 26.14 6.57
C VAL A 249 0.55 27.58 6.43
N LEU A 250 -0.71 27.77 6.04
CA LEU A 250 -1.38 29.05 5.99
C LEU A 250 -2.53 29.05 6.99
N GLU A 251 -2.36 29.78 8.08
CA GLU A 251 -3.39 29.95 9.10
C GLU A 251 -4.24 31.18 8.80
N THR A 252 -5.55 31.01 8.87
CA THR A 252 -6.53 32.09 8.85
C THR A 252 -7.38 32.02 10.10
N ARG A 253 -8.17 33.07 10.37
CA ARG A 253 -9.05 33.12 11.55
C ARG A 253 -10.09 31.99 11.60
N GLN A 254 -10.44 31.40 10.45
CA GLN A 254 -11.50 30.39 10.32
C GLN A 254 -10.98 28.99 9.95
N GLU A 255 -9.85 28.91 9.26
CA GLU A 255 -9.31 27.64 8.75
C GLU A 255 -7.78 27.64 8.70
N THR A 256 -7.22 26.44 8.83
CA THR A 256 -5.81 26.15 8.62
C THR A 256 -5.64 25.39 7.31
N ARG A 257 -4.98 25.99 6.32
CA ARG A 257 -4.65 25.33 5.04
C ARG A 257 -3.21 24.83 5.06
N ILE A 258 -3.05 23.52 4.95
CA ILE A 258 -1.74 22.86 4.87
C ILE A 258 -1.52 22.45 3.42
N THR A 259 -0.52 23.03 2.76
CA THR A 259 -0.10 22.62 1.41
C THR A 259 1.23 21.88 1.50
N THR A 260 1.18 20.56 1.31
CA THR A 260 2.35 19.70 1.25
C THR A 260 2.76 19.48 -0.21
N ILE A 261 4.02 19.72 -0.54
CA ILE A 261 4.57 19.49 -1.88
C ILE A 261 5.25 18.12 -1.90
N TYR A 262 4.73 17.21 -2.71
CA TYR A 262 5.32 15.90 -2.94
C TYR A 262 6.13 15.90 -4.23
N ARG A 263 7.33 15.34 -4.18
CA ARG A 263 8.14 15.01 -5.35
C ARG A 263 7.83 13.59 -5.77
N ASN A 264 6.97 13.46 -6.78
CA ASN A 264 6.53 12.19 -7.33
C ASN A 264 7.42 11.81 -8.51
N THR A 265 7.98 10.61 -8.47
CA THR A 265 8.76 10.03 -9.58
C THR A 265 7.92 9.00 -10.32
N TYR A 266 7.76 9.26 -11.60
CA TYR A 266 6.94 8.52 -12.52
C TYR A 266 7.81 7.75 -13.50
N GLN A 267 7.48 6.49 -13.78
CA GLN A 267 8.14 5.70 -14.81
C GLN A 267 7.17 5.32 -15.92
N CYS A 268 7.62 5.52 -17.17
CA CYS A 268 6.91 5.02 -18.34
C CYS A 268 7.01 3.50 -18.42
N VAL A 269 5.87 2.82 -18.47
CA VAL A 269 5.80 1.35 -18.54
C VAL A 269 6.43 0.80 -19.83
N TYR A 270 6.46 1.57 -20.91
CA TYR A 270 6.95 1.10 -22.22
C TYR A 270 8.46 1.27 -22.40
N CYS A 271 9.03 2.41 -22.01
CA CYS A 271 10.45 2.71 -22.25
C CYS A 271 11.29 2.84 -20.99
N GLY A 272 10.69 2.70 -19.80
CA GLY A 272 11.39 2.84 -18.52
C GLY A 272 11.82 4.27 -18.18
N TYR A 273 11.54 5.26 -19.04
CA TYR A 273 11.90 6.66 -18.80
C TYR A 273 11.23 7.17 -17.53
N THR A 274 12.05 7.71 -16.64
CA THR A 274 11.59 8.31 -15.39
C THR A 274 11.53 9.83 -15.52
N TYR A 275 10.45 10.44 -15.04
CA TYR A 275 10.43 11.88 -14.80
C TYR A 275 9.87 12.17 -13.41
N THR A 276 10.34 13.27 -12.83
CA THR A 276 9.95 13.69 -11.50
C THR A 276 9.17 14.98 -11.59
N LYS A 277 8.06 15.08 -10.87
CA LYS A 277 7.21 16.27 -10.82
C LYS A 277 6.85 16.59 -9.38
N ASN A 278 6.89 17.89 -9.05
CA ASN A 278 6.42 18.39 -7.77
C ASN A 278 4.91 18.62 -7.86
N GLU A 279 4.15 17.99 -6.96
CA GLU A 279 2.70 18.07 -6.90
C GLU A 279 2.26 18.59 -5.54
N PRO A 280 1.55 19.73 -5.48
CA PRO A 280 1.00 20.24 -4.24
C PRO A 280 -0.27 19.48 -3.87
N VAL A 281 -0.37 19.08 -2.61
CA VAL A 281 -1.57 18.54 -1.98
C VAL A 281 -1.98 19.51 -0.89
N THR A 282 -3.20 20.06 -1.00
CA THR A 282 -3.74 21.01 -0.02
C THR A 282 -4.81 20.33 0.82
N GLU A 283 -4.58 20.29 2.14
CA GLU A 283 -5.52 19.86 3.16
C GLU A 283 -6.07 21.09 3.86
N VAL A 284 -7.39 21.11 4.10
CA VAL A 284 -8.08 22.21 4.78
C VAL A 284 -8.63 21.68 6.09
N ILE A 285 -8.24 22.30 7.20
CA ILE A 285 -8.68 21.97 8.55
C ILE A 285 -9.50 23.14 9.08
N SER A 286 -10.78 22.91 9.39
CA SER A 286 -11.66 23.92 9.99
C SER A 286 -11.31 24.11 11.47
N ASN A 287 -11.12 25.36 11.88
CA ASN A 287 -10.88 25.71 13.28
C ASN A 287 -12.26 25.81 13.97
N ASN A 288 -12.71 24.69 14.57
CA ASN A 288 -13.92 24.66 15.40
C ASN A 288 -13.68 25.29 16.78
#